data_AF-A0A1B9FRW7-F1
#
_entry.id   AF-A0A1B9FRW7-F1
#
_cell.length_a   1.000
_cell.length_b   1.000
_cell.length_c   1.000
_cell.angle_alpha   90.00
_cell.angle_beta   90.00
_cell.angle_gamma   90.00
#
_symmetry.space_group_name_H-M   'P 1'
#
loop_
_entity.id
_entity.type
_entity.pdbx_description
1 polymer ?
#
loop_
_entity_poly.entity_id
_entity_poly.type
_entity_poly.pdbx_seq_one_letter_code
_entity_poly.pdbx_strand_id
1 'polypeptide(L)'
;MSFNTLRTGLFRQTTASARTTPFPRSIHYSFPRSTSNSTSSTATHHAHQHAHAHANQPPRNGKKPSPHMVWYREIVPAMIPIFLISTTLFLSLSLIRTHLSHSKSLSESNSKIEELEFQLSQLRMEQKRQRVREKRERERILPLVVERVLQRVGVVGGEDEGVEEEIKELPRLL
;
A
#
# COMPACT_ATOMS: atom_id res chain seq x y z
N MET A 1 42.00 -7.75 39.85
CA MET A 1 42.71 -7.11 38.72
C MET A 1 41.69 -6.88 37.61
N SER A 2 41.20 -5.65 37.46
CA SER A 2 40.55 -5.20 36.24
C SER A 2 41.57 -5.18 35.10
N PHE A 3 41.14 -5.42 33.85
CA PHE A 3 41.20 -4.46 32.75
C PHE A 3 40.62 -5.08 31.46
N ASN A 4 39.55 -4.45 30.98
CA ASN A 4 39.29 -4.03 29.59
C ASN A 4 39.61 -5.00 28.44
N THR A 5 38.56 -5.43 27.74
CA THR A 5 38.63 -5.73 26.30
C THR A 5 37.87 -4.66 25.54
N LEU A 6 38.63 -3.73 24.96
CA LEU A 6 38.23 -2.82 23.91
C LEU A 6 38.18 -3.58 22.58
N ARG A 7 37.04 -3.55 21.89
CA ARG A 7 36.95 -3.60 20.42
C ARG A 7 35.63 -2.94 20.01
N THR A 8 35.66 -1.70 19.50
CA THR A 8 35.63 -1.37 18.05
C THR A 8 34.42 -2.00 17.35
N GLY A 9 33.45 -1.30 16.78
CA GLY A 9 33.35 0.09 16.36
C GLY A 9 32.44 0.12 15.12
N LEU A 10 31.74 1.23 14.94
CA LEU A 10 31.35 1.79 13.63
C LEU A 10 30.33 1.00 12.80
N PHE A 11 29.07 1.45 12.82
CA PHE A 11 28.36 2.04 11.67
C PHE A 11 26.86 2.17 12.04
N ARG A 12 26.46 3.34 12.53
CA ARG A 12 25.05 3.74 12.58
C ARG A 12 24.90 4.98 11.71
N GLN A 13 24.74 4.77 10.41
CA GLN A 13 24.27 5.83 9.52
C GLN A 13 22.77 6.01 9.78
N THR A 14 22.43 7.05 10.53
CA THR A 14 21.09 7.64 10.49
C THR A 14 21.06 8.59 9.30
N THR A 15 20.65 8.11 8.13
CA THR A 15 20.27 9.02 7.05
C THR A 15 18.90 9.60 7.40
N ALA A 16 18.95 10.80 7.98
CA ALA A 16 17.84 11.72 7.98
C ALA A 16 17.43 11.97 6.52
N SER A 17 16.19 11.60 6.17
CA SER A 17 15.53 12.16 5.00
C SER A 17 14.32 12.94 5.51
N ALA A 18 14.57 14.22 5.79
CA ALA A 18 13.55 15.23 5.92
C ALA A 18 12.79 15.30 4.59
N ARG A 19 11.61 14.69 4.54
CA ARG A 19 10.69 14.85 3.41
C ARG A 19 9.83 16.08 3.69
N THR A 20 10.40 17.24 3.41
CA THR A 20 9.66 18.48 3.19
C THR A 20 8.64 18.25 2.09
N THR A 21 7.36 18.20 2.46
CA THR A 21 6.24 18.26 1.53
C THR A 21 6.15 19.68 0.96
N PRO A 22 6.35 19.91 -0.35
CA PRO A 22 5.90 21.16 -0.95
C PRO A 22 4.38 21.08 -1.07
N PHE A 23 3.67 21.73 -0.16
CA PHE A 23 2.25 22.00 -0.35
C PHE A 23 2.07 22.76 -1.68
N PRO A 24 1.17 22.30 -2.58
CA PRO A 24 0.87 23.03 -3.79
C PRO A 24 0.20 24.35 -3.41
N ARG A 25 0.81 25.45 -3.85
CA ARG A 25 0.23 26.79 -3.79
C ARG A 25 -1.15 26.75 -4.44
N SER A 26 -2.17 27.10 -3.67
CA SER A 26 -3.50 27.43 -4.18
C SER A 26 -3.38 28.50 -5.25
N ILE A 27 -3.72 28.15 -6.49
CA ILE A 27 -3.90 29.11 -7.58
C ILE A 27 -5.25 29.77 -7.31
N HIS A 28 -5.22 30.94 -6.66
CA HIS A 28 -6.38 31.79 -6.50
C HIS A 28 -6.73 32.38 -7.88
N TYR A 29 -7.73 31.81 -8.55
CA TYR A 29 -8.30 32.37 -9.76
C TYR A 29 -9.02 33.68 -9.42
N SER A 30 -8.34 34.79 -9.63
CA SER A 30 -8.95 36.12 -9.65
C SER A 30 -9.80 36.23 -10.91
N PHE A 31 -11.12 36.05 -10.78
CA PHE A 31 -12.05 36.41 -11.86
C PHE A 31 -12.02 37.94 -12.04
N PRO A 32 -11.70 38.48 -13.23
CA PRO A 32 -11.95 39.89 -13.50
C PRO A 32 -13.48 40.08 -13.60
N ARG A 33 -14.05 40.69 -12.57
CA ARG A 33 -15.44 41.15 -12.56
C ARG A 33 -15.55 42.38 -13.45
N SER A 34 -15.76 42.18 -14.75
CA SER A 34 -16.17 43.24 -15.67
C SER A 34 -17.62 43.60 -15.41
N THR A 35 -17.87 44.57 -14.52
CA THR A 35 -19.16 45.27 -14.50
C THR A 35 -19.10 46.38 -15.55
N SER A 36 -19.70 46.12 -16.70
CA SER A 36 -20.01 47.15 -17.69
C SER A 36 -21.02 48.12 -17.11
N ASN A 37 -20.60 49.37 -16.94
CA ASN A 37 -21.51 50.50 -16.84
C ASN A 37 -22.24 50.66 -18.19
N SER A 38 -23.56 50.53 -18.16
CA SER A 38 -24.43 51.02 -19.23
C SER A 38 -25.53 51.84 -18.60
N THR A 39 -25.22 53.12 -18.42
CA THR A 39 -26.19 54.20 -18.38
C THR A 39 -26.91 54.26 -19.72
N SER A 40 -28.21 54.02 -19.74
CA SER A 40 -29.08 54.64 -20.73
C SER A 40 -30.46 54.89 -20.11
N SER A 41 -30.75 56.18 -20.12
CA SER A 41 -31.93 56.90 -19.71
C SER A 41 -33.13 56.66 -20.64
N THR A 42 -34.26 57.25 -20.23
CA THR A 42 -35.53 57.51 -20.97
C THR A 42 -36.53 56.35 -21.04
N ALA A 43 -37.84 56.55 -21.00
CA ALA A 43 -38.74 57.61 -20.52
C ALA A 43 -40.16 57.01 -20.68
N THR A 44 -41.02 57.21 -19.68
CA THR A 44 -42.49 57.40 -19.76
C THR A 44 -43.36 56.78 -20.89
N HIS A 45 -44.41 56.07 -20.43
CA HIS A 45 -45.81 55.96 -20.90
C HIS A 45 -46.16 55.67 -22.37
N HIS A 46 -46.90 54.57 -22.61
CA HIS A 46 -48.35 54.65 -22.84
C HIS A 46 -48.99 53.25 -22.89
N ALA A 47 -50.07 53.08 -22.13
CA ALA A 47 -51.02 52.01 -22.33
C ALA A 47 -51.86 52.32 -23.58
N HIS A 48 -51.91 51.38 -24.53
CA HIS A 48 -53.02 51.27 -25.46
C HIS A 48 -53.32 49.79 -25.70
N GLN A 49 -54.51 49.41 -25.24
CA GLN A 49 -55.19 48.16 -25.57
C GLN A 49 -55.49 48.17 -27.07
N HIS A 50 -55.07 47.14 -27.79
CA HIS A 50 -55.72 46.73 -29.03
C HIS A 50 -55.71 45.21 -29.09
N ALA A 51 -56.87 44.63 -28.79
CA ALA A 51 -57.18 43.25 -29.04
C ALA A 51 -57.43 43.08 -30.55
N HIS A 52 -56.47 42.46 -31.25
CA HIS A 52 -56.72 41.85 -32.54
C HIS A 52 -56.02 40.49 -32.58
N ALA A 53 -56.86 39.45 -32.64
CA ALA A 53 -56.46 38.08 -32.88
C ALA A 53 -55.84 37.97 -34.28
N HIS A 54 -54.52 37.90 -34.36
CA HIS A 54 -53.81 37.44 -35.55
C HIS A 54 -52.84 36.32 -35.16
N ALA A 55 -53.01 35.22 -35.86
CA ALA A 55 -52.30 33.97 -35.67
C ALA A 55 -50.76 34.14 -35.67
N ASN A 56 -50.12 33.66 -34.60
CA ASN A 56 -48.86 32.90 -34.60
C ASN A 56 -47.76 33.31 -35.61
N GLN A 57 -47.45 34.61 -35.73
CA GLN A 57 -46.21 35.05 -36.34
C GLN A 57 -45.27 35.61 -35.27
N PRO A 58 -44.06 35.03 -35.07
CA PRO A 58 -43.09 35.64 -34.17
C PRO A 58 -42.72 37.03 -34.71
N PRO A 59 -42.60 38.06 -33.85
CA PRO A 59 -42.32 39.41 -34.29
C PRO A 59 -40.95 39.46 -34.97
N ARG A 60 -40.95 39.59 -36.30
CA ARG A 60 -39.76 39.94 -37.09
C ARG A 60 -39.46 41.42 -36.83
N ASN A 61 -38.91 41.72 -35.66
CA ASN A 61 -38.31 43.01 -35.38
C ASN A 61 -37.09 43.14 -36.31
N GLY A 62 -37.24 43.89 -37.41
CA GLY A 62 -36.33 43.97 -38.58
C GLY A 62 -34.96 44.60 -38.32
N LYS A 63 -34.40 44.41 -37.13
CA LYS A 63 -33.03 44.81 -36.80
C LYS A 63 -32.10 43.79 -37.43
N LYS A 64 -31.28 44.25 -38.38
CA LYS A 64 -30.29 43.42 -39.07
C LYS A 64 -29.50 42.64 -38.02
N PRO A 65 -29.36 41.30 -38.14
CA PRO A 65 -28.63 40.51 -37.17
C PRO A 65 -27.21 41.06 -37.04
N SER A 66 -26.76 41.26 -35.80
CA SER A 66 -25.37 41.65 -35.53
C SER A 66 -24.43 40.63 -36.18
N PRO A 67 -23.31 41.05 -36.81
CA PRO A 67 -22.34 40.16 -37.42
C PRO A 67 -21.87 39.03 -36.47
N HIS A 68 -21.78 39.31 -35.17
CA HIS A 68 -21.45 38.31 -34.16
C HIS A 68 -22.51 37.22 -34.02
N MET A 69 -23.80 37.54 -34.18
CA MET A 69 -24.88 36.54 -34.11
C MET A 69 -24.88 35.59 -35.30
N VAL A 70 -24.49 36.09 -36.49
CA VAL A 70 -24.28 35.27 -37.68
C VAL A 70 -23.09 34.31 -37.45
N TRP A 71 -22.00 34.82 -36.88
CA TRP A 71 -20.82 34.02 -36.51
C TRP A 71 -21.18 32.86 -35.56
N TYR A 72 -21.94 33.12 -34.49
CA TYR A 72 -22.36 32.06 -33.56
C TYR A 72 -23.29 31.03 -34.21
N ARG A 73 -24.19 31.44 -35.11
CA ARG A 73 -25.11 30.51 -35.79
C ARG A 73 -24.40 29.58 -36.76
N GLU A 74 -23.35 30.05 -37.42
CA GLU A 74 -22.69 29.28 -38.47
C GLU A 74 -21.51 28.46 -37.95
N ILE A 75 -20.71 29.01 -37.03
CA ILE A 75 -19.40 28.43 -36.69
C ILE A 75 -19.47 27.52 -35.46
N VAL A 76 -20.27 27.88 -34.45
CA VAL A 76 -20.36 27.07 -33.22
C VAL A 76 -20.96 25.69 -33.48
N PRO A 77 -22.07 25.53 -34.23
CA PRO A 77 -22.59 24.20 -34.54
C PRO A 77 -21.61 23.31 -35.31
N ALA A 78 -20.77 23.90 -36.16
CA ALA A 78 -19.73 23.18 -36.88
C ALA A 78 -18.57 22.73 -35.98
N MET A 79 -18.32 23.43 -34.86
CA MET A 79 -17.25 23.08 -33.92
C MET A 79 -17.65 22.04 -32.86
N ILE A 80 -18.94 21.97 -32.49
CA ILE A 80 -19.43 21.05 -31.45
C ILE A 80 -19.02 19.59 -31.72
N PRO A 81 -19.18 19.02 -32.93
CA PRO A 81 -18.82 17.63 -33.19
C PRO A 81 -17.33 17.35 -32.95
N ILE A 82 -16.46 18.26 -33.39
CA ILE A 82 -15.01 18.13 -33.26
C ILE A 82 -14.62 18.15 -31.78
N PHE A 83 -15.22 19.07 -31.01
CA PHE A 83 -14.98 19.17 -29.57
C PHE A 83 -15.45 17.93 -28.82
N LEU A 84 -16.62 17.38 -29.18
CA LEU A 84 -17.14 16.14 -28.59
C LEU A 84 -16.19 14.98 -28.86
N ILE A 85 -15.78 14.78 -30.12
CA ILE A 85 -14.85 13.70 -30.49
C ILE A 85 -13.53 13.85 -29.73
N SER A 86 -12.96 15.06 -29.68
CA SER A 86 -11.73 15.32 -28.94
C SER A 86 -11.88 15.02 -27.46
N THR A 87 -12.99 15.43 -26.85
CA THR A 87 -13.25 15.20 -25.42
C THR A 87 -13.44 13.72 -25.13
N THR A 88 -14.18 13.01 -25.98
CA THR A 88 -14.39 11.55 -25.87
C THR A 88 -13.07 10.79 -26.02
N LEU A 89 -12.25 11.13 -27.03
CA LEU A 89 -10.93 10.51 -27.21
C LEU A 89 -10.02 10.80 -26.02
N PHE A 90 -9.96 12.05 -25.58
CA PHE A 90 -9.14 12.43 -24.42
C PHE A 90 -9.56 11.70 -23.14
N LEU A 91 -10.87 11.62 -22.86
CA LEU A 91 -11.40 10.90 -21.72
C LEU A 91 -11.12 9.40 -21.81
N SER A 92 -11.35 8.79 -22.98
CA SER A 92 -11.07 7.37 -23.21
C SER A 92 -9.60 7.03 -22.95
N LEU A 93 -8.68 7.84 -23.48
CA LEU A 93 -7.25 7.61 -23.33
C LEU A 93 -6.78 7.86 -21.89
N SER A 94 -7.35 8.87 -21.22
CA SER A 94 -7.08 9.15 -19.81
C SER A 94 -7.57 8.03 -18.89
N LEU A 95 -8.74 7.46 -19.19
CA LEU A 95 -9.28 6.33 -18.45
C LEU A 95 -8.43 5.06 -18.65
N ILE A 96 -8.08 4.75 -19.90
CA ILE A 96 -7.18 3.64 -20.24
C ILE A 96 -5.84 3.79 -19.54
N ARG A 97 -5.23 4.98 -19.57
CA ARG A 97 -3.97 5.26 -18.88
C ARG A 97 -4.07 5.00 -17.37
N THR A 98 -5.15 5.45 -16.75
CA THR A 98 -5.39 5.25 -15.31
C THR A 98 -5.57 3.77 -14.98
N HIS A 99 -6.38 3.06 -15.78
CA HIS A 99 -6.63 1.63 -15.62
C HIS A 99 -5.33 0.80 -15.77
N LEU A 100 -4.54 1.08 -16.81
CA LEU A 100 -3.27 0.41 -17.04
C LEU A 100 -2.26 0.70 -15.92
N SER A 101 -2.19 1.94 -15.45
CA SER A 101 -1.32 2.31 -14.32
C SER A 101 -1.72 1.56 -13.04
N HIS A 102 -3.02 1.46 -12.77
CA HIS A 102 -3.53 0.74 -11.60
C HIS A 102 -3.28 -0.77 -11.72
N SER A 103 -3.60 -1.37 -12.87
CA SER A 103 -3.36 -2.78 -13.16
C SER A 103 -1.88 -3.15 -13.03
N LYS A 104 -0.98 -2.29 -13.51
CA LYS A 104 0.46 -2.49 -13.36
C LYS A 104 0.89 -2.42 -11.90
N SER A 105 0.43 -1.42 -11.16
CA SER A 105 0.72 -1.27 -9.72
C SER A 105 0.24 -2.48 -8.90
N LEU A 106 -0.95 -3.01 -9.22
CA LEU A 106 -1.46 -4.24 -8.59
C LEU A 106 -0.61 -5.46 -8.94
N SER A 107 -0.20 -5.60 -10.20
CA SER A 107 0.69 -6.69 -10.62
C SER A 107 2.03 -6.64 -9.85
N GLU A 108 2.65 -5.48 -9.77
CA GLU A 108 3.92 -5.29 -9.05
C GLU A 108 3.77 -5.58 -7.54
N SER A 109 2.66 -5.15 -6.95
CA SER A 109 2.36 -5.41 -5.54
C SER A 109 2.15 -6.91 -5.27
N ASN A 110 1.43 -7.61 -6.14
CA ASN A 110 1.21 -9.05 -6.02
C ASN A 110 2.52 -9.84 -6.16
N SER A 111 3.38 -9.49 -7.13
CA SER A 111 4.70 -10.11 -7.26
C SER A 111 5.55 -9.91 -6.01
N LYS A 112 5.47 -8.74 -5.38
CA LYS A 112 6.19 -8.46 -4.14
C LYS A 112 5.62 -9.22 -2.94
N ILE A 113 4.31 -9.40 -2.88
CA ILE A 113 3.66 -10.25 -1.87
C ILE A 113 4.14 -11.68 -2.02
N GLU A 114 4.13 -12.23 -3.24
CA GLU A 114 4.59 -13.60 -3.51
C GLU A 114 6.05 -13.80 -3.10
N GLU A 115 6.93 -12.84 -3.41
CA GLU A 115 8.33 -12.88 -2.97
C GLU A 115 8.45 -12.92 -1.44
N LEU A 116 7.71 -12.06 -0.74
CA LEU A 116 7.73 -12.00 0.72
C LEU A 116 7.10 -13.25 1.37
N GLU A 117 6.04 -13.79 0.78
CA GLU A 117 5.43 -15.04 1.21
C GLU A 117 6.40 -16.22 1.03
N PHE A 118 7.16 -16.23 -0.07
CA PHE A 118 8.20 -17.22 -0.29
C PHE A 118 9.31 -17.10 0.77
N GLN A 119 9.81 -15.90 1.05
CA GLN A 119 10.82 -15.69 2.11
C GLN A 119 10.30 -16.11 3.49
N LEU A 120 9.05 -15.78 3.82
CA LEU A 120 8.40 -16.22 5.06
C LEU A 120 8.29 -17.75 5.12
N SER A 121 7.94 -18.40 4.01
CA SER A 121 7.85 -19.85 3.95
C SER A 121 9.20 -20.51 4.23
N GLN A 122 10.29 -19.98 3.65
CA GLN A 122 11.65 -20.47 3.90
C GLN A 122 12.06 -20.31 5.36
N LEU A 123 11.85 -19.13 5.94
CA LEU A 123 12.17 -18.87 7.34
C LEU A 123 11.39 -19.80 8.28
N ARG A 124 10.11 -20.03 8.01
CA ARG A 124 9.30 -20.99 8.78
C ARG A 124 9.82 -22.41 8.66
N MET A 125 10.25 -22.84 7.47
CA MET A 125 10.86 -24.16 7.27
C MET A 125 12.18 -24.29 8.03
N GLU A 126 13.02 -23.26 8.00
CA GLU A 126 14.30 -23.25 8.72
C GLU A 126 14.08 -23.32 10.24
N GLN A 127 13.19 -22.49 10.79
CA GLN A 127 12.83 -22.55 12.21
C GLN A 127 12.28 -23.92 12.61
N LYS A 128 11.42 -24.51 11.79
CA LYS A 128 10.90 -25.87 12.04
C LYS A 128 12.04 -26.89 12.06
N ARG A 129 12.99 -26.77 11.14
CA ARG A 129 14.18 -27.66 11.08
C ARG A 129 15.07 -27.50 12.30
N GLN A 130 15.29 -26.27 12.77
CA GLN A 130 16.04 -26.00 14.00
C GLN A 130 15.37 -26.62 15.22
N ARG A 131 14.06 -26.41 15.40
CA ARG A 131 13.30 -27.03 16.51
C ARG A 131 13.37 -28.56 16.50
N VAL A 132 13.35 -29.17 15.31
CA VAL A 132 13.49 -30.63 15.18
C VAL A 132 14.89 -31.10 15.57
N ARG A 133 15.94 -30.34 15.21
CA ARG A 133 17.32 -30.65 15.64
C ARG A 133 17.48 -30.56 17.15
N GLU A 134 17.00 -29.47 17.74
CA GLU A 134 17.03 -29.29 19.20
C GLU A 134 16.27 -30.40 19.93
N LYS A 135 15.09 -30.81 19.44
CA LYS A 135 14.35 -31.94 20.02
C LYS A 135 15.15 -33.24 19.96
N ARG A 136 15.77 -33.55 18.81
CA ARG A 136 16.60 -34.75 18.65
C ARG A 136 17.84 -34.73 19.56
N GLU A 137 18.44 -33.57 19.79
CA GLU A 137 19.57 -33.43 20.71
C GLU A 137 19.13 -33.64 22.16
N ARG A 138 17.98 -33.06 22.56
CA ARG A 138 17.40 -33.27 23.88
C ARG A 138 17.08 -34.75 24.14
N GLU A 139 16.52 -35.45 23.15
CA GLU A 139 16.23 -36.89 23.23
C GLU A 139 17.49 -37.74 23.44
N ARG A 140 18.64 -37.34 22.86
CA ARG A 140 19.92 -38.03 23.06
C ARG A 140 20.56 -37.75 24.41
N ILE A 141 20.38 -36.55 24.95
CA ILE A 141 20.98 -36.13 26.24
C ILE A 141 20.15 -36.62 27.43
N LEU A 142 18.83 -36.73 27.28
CA LEU A 142 17.91 -37.23 28.31
C LEU A 142 18.39 -38.50 29.03
N PRO A 143 18.78 -39.61 28.36
CA PRO A 143 19.22 -40.82 29.06
C PRO A 143 20.45 -40.59 29.94
N LEU A 144 21.43 -39.81 29.48
CA LEU A 144 22.65 -39.51 30.25
C LEU A 144 22.33 -38.69 31.51
N VAL A 145 21.41 -37.72 31.39
CA VAL A 145 20.97 -36.92 32.54
C VAL A 145 20.16 -37.78 33.50
N VAL A 146 19.27 -38.63 32.99
CA VAL A 146 18.48 -39.57 33.81
C VAL A 146 19.39 -40.52 34.58
N GLU A 147 20.39 -41.12 33.93
CA GLU A 147 21.38 -41.99 34.58
C GLU A 147 22.14 -41.23 35.69
N ARG A 148 22.65 -40.03 35.39
CA ARG A 148 23.32 -39.15 36.37
C ARG A 148 22.41 -38.80 37.55
N VAL A 149 21.12 -38.56 37.30
CA VAL A 149 20.13 -38.26 38.34
C VAL A 149 19.84 -39.50 39.17
N LEU A 150 19.59 -40.66 38.56
CA LEU A 150 19.33 -41.92 39.27
C LEU A 150 20.51 -42.36 40.14
N GLN A 151 21.73 -42.18 39.64
CA GLN A 151 22.96 -42.45 40.39
C GLN A 151 23.09 -41.52 41.59
N ARG A 152 22.68 -40.25 41.45
CA ARG A 152 22.74 -39.25 42.53
C ARG A 152 21.60 -39.37 43.54
N VAL A 153 20.45 -39.89 43.12
CA VAL A 153 19.29 -40.19 43.99
C VAL A 153 19.47 -41.53 44.72
N GLY A 154 20.59 -42.24 44.48
CA GLY A 154 20.98 -43.42 45.28
C GLY A 154 20.18 -44.68 44.99
N VAL A 155 19.46 -44.74 43.86
CA VAL A 155 18.63 -45.91 43.48
C VAL A 155 19.41 -46.97 42.69
N VAL A 156 20.62 -46.67 42.23
CA VAL A 156 21.49 -47.60 41.46
C VAL A 156 22.75 -48.00 42.27
N GLY A 157 22.71 -47.84 43.59
CA GLY A 157 23.87 -48.00 44.48
C GLY A 157 23.84 -49.21 45.42
N GLY A 158 22.99 -50.20 45.16
CA GLY A 158 23.02 -51.51 45.81
C GLY A 158 22.16 -52.39 44.93
N GLU A 159 22.72 -53.29 44.13
CA GLU A 159 23.26 -54.57 44.58
C GLU A 159 24.44 -54.95 43.65
N ASP A 160 25.69 -54.70 44.06
CA ASP A 160 26.86 -55.30 43.40
C ASP A 160 28.08 -55.35 44.34
N GLU A 161 27.84 -55.53 45.64
CA GLU A 161 28.89 -55.88 46.61
C GLU A 161 28.61 -57.29 47.18
N GLY A 162 29.56 -58.20 46.94
CA GLY A 162 29.90 -59.23 47.93
C GLY A 162 29.58 -60.67 47.58
N VAL A 163 30.34 -61.29 46.66
CA VAL A 163 30.66 -62.72 46.77
C VAL A 163 32.15 -62.94 46.45
N GLU A 164 33.00 -62.42 47.33
CA GLU A 164 34.30 -63.04 47.60
C GLU A 164 34.35 -63.37 49.10
N GLU A 165 34.03 -64.62 49.46
CA GLU A 165 34.60 -65.28 50.63
C GLU A 165 35.10 -66.66 50.21
N GLU A 166 36.39 -66.68 49.89
CA GLU A 166 37.36 -67.72 50.19
C GLU A 166 37.03 -68.45 51.51
N ILE A 167 36.98 -69.80 51.51
CA ILE A 167 37.39 -70.73 52.60
C ILE A 167 37.21 -72.18 52.12
N LYS A 168 38.32 -72.84 51.72
CA LYS A 168 38.75 -74.23 52.05
C LYS A 168 39.69 -74.86 51.01
N GLU A 169 40.97 -74.48 51.08
CA GLU A 169 42.07 -75.45 51.13
C GLU A 169 41.97 -76.18 52.50
N LEU A 170 42.05 -77.51 52.70
CA LEU A 170 42.96 -78.61 52.29
C LEU A 170 42.34 -79.95 52.86
N PRO A 171 43.05 -81.09 52.94
CA PRO A 171 43.20 -82.20 51.98
C PRO A 171 42.68 -83.55 52.57
N ARG A 172 43.01 -84.69 51.93
CA ARG A 172 42.69 -86.12 52.26
C ARG A 172 41.51 -86.66 51.43
N LEU A 173 41.57 -87.84 50.81
CA LEU A 173 42.07 -89.13 51.29
C LEU A 173 42.58 -90.00 50.13
N LEU A 174 43.62 -90.79 50.45
CA LEU A 174 43.96 -92.17 50.01
C LEU A 174 43.71 -92.57 48.55
#